data_AF-A0A209BGT1-F1
#
_entry.id   AF-A0A209BGT1-F1
#
_cell.length_a   1.000
_cell.length_b   1.000
_cell.length_c   1.000
_cell.angle_alpha   90.00
_cell.angle_beta   90.00
_cell.angle_gamma   90.00
#
_symmetry.space_group_name_H-M   'P 1'
#
loop_
_entity.id
_entity.type
_entity.pdbx_description
1 polymer ?
#
loop_
_entity_poly.entity_id
_entity_poly.type
_entity_poly.pdbx_seq_one_letter_code
_entity_poly.pdbx_strand_id
1 'polypeptide(L)'
;MCAVNPETPCTGTMVPPGGTAHIADRADPPDSGTMRVFRGPRRARAREGRPDRISGAARDAGGVRDSGGLRDSRGLRDSGGFRMPTAVRALLGALPGLAAVAALFLCANGVERAADADAGAAPAAADRYAAPRPDIVPRSVWLGDAARAQPAPRYDDKVVAVFVHHTDTPNGYDCADVPAILRGVYQGQTGARDWDDIGYNFVVDRCGTVYEGRAGGIDRPVTGAHTQGFNHRTTGIAALGTYTAGVPVPDELTDAIAAVAAWKLGETGTDPHAQVALVSSNGLSRFAAGATARLPAVAGHDDGYATSCPGAALSARLGDIRDTAARLQGRV
;
A
#
# COMPACT_ATOMS: atom_id res chain seq x y z
N MET A 1 1.62 -32.30 -56.28
CA MET A 1 2.83 -33.15 -56.37
C MET A 1 3.99 -32.28 -56.81
N CYS A 2 5.20 -32.65 -56.38
CA CYS A 2 6.43 -31.85 -56.23
C CYS A 2 6.48 -31.07 -54.91
N ALA A 3 7.50 -31.15 -54.07
CA ALA A 3 8.52 -32.16 -53.78
C ALA A 3 9.12 -31.70 -52.44
N VAL A 4 9.31 -32.63 -51.50
CA VAL A 4 10.07 -32.42 -50.27
C VAL A 4 11.56 -32.36 -50.63
N ASN A 5 12.30 -31.41 -50.06
CA ASN A 5 13.67 -31.66 -49.63
C ASN A 5 14.00 -30.83 -48.37
N PRO A 6 14.52 -31.48 -47.31
CA PRO A 6 14.99 -30.87 -46.08
C PRO A 6 16.47 -30.45 -46.21
N GLU A 7 16.98 -29.76 -45.20
CA GLU A 7 18.37 -29.29 -45.02
C GLU A 7 18.67 -27.85 -45.42
N THR A 8 18.38 -26.92 -44.52
CA THR A 8 19.25 -25.77 -44.24
C THR A 8 19.10 -25.42 -42.76
N PRO A 9 20.17 -25.44 -41.94
CA PRO A 9 20.08 -24.99 -40.56
C PRO A 9 19.94 -23.48 -40.55
N CYS A 10 18.79 -22.98 -40.11
CA CYS A 10 18.61 -21.56 -39.83
C CYS A 10 19.38 -21.20 -38.55
N THR A 11 20.69 -20.96 -38.68
CA THR A 11 21.46 -20.18 -37.71
C THR A 11 21.07 -18.72 -37.85
N GLY A 12 19.88 -18.39 -37.32
CA GLY A 12 19.47 -17.02 -37.05
C GLY A 12 20.13 -16.55 -35.77
N THR A 13 21.19 -15.75 -35.90
CA THR A 13 21.79 -14.99 -34.81
C THR A 13 20.69 -14.15 -34.16
N MET A 14 20.31 -14.51 -32.93
CA MET A 14 19.39 -13.75 -32.10
C MET A 14 20.02 -12.39 -31.82
N VAL A 15 19.58 -11.35 -32.53
CA VAL A 15 19.89 -9.96 -32.19
C VAL A 15 19.19 -9.68 -30.87
N PRO A 16 19.90 -9.33 -29.78
CA PRO A 16 19.23 -8.99 -28.54
C PRO A 16 18.45 -7.69 -28.78
N PRO A 17 17.15 -7.61 -28.37
CA PRO A 17 16.49 -6.32 -28.31
C PRO A 17 17.26 -5.48 -27.30
N GLY A 18 17.75 -4.33 -27.76
CA GLY A 18 18.44 -3.34 -26.94
C GLY A 18 17.49 -2.76 -25.91
N GLY A 19 17.34 -3.44 -24.77
CA GLY A 19 16.85 -2.84 -23.55
C GLY A 19 17.98 -2.08 -22.89
N THR A 20 17.84 -0.77 -22.74
CA THR A 20 18.77 0.05 -21.97
C THR A 20 18.92 -0.54 -20.56
N ALA A 21 20.14 -0.97 -20.23
CA ALA A 21 20.53 -1.41 -18.91
C ALA A 21 20.73 -0.20 -18.00
N HIS A 22 19.68 0.20 -17.28
CA HIS A 22 19.83 1.04 -16.09
C HIS A 22 18.87 0.52 -15.02
N ILE A 23 19.38 -0.32 -14.13
CA ILE A 23 19.03 -0.44 -12.69
C ILE A 23 20.04 -1.46 -12.16
N ALA A 24 21.19 -0.95 -11.72
CA ALA A 24 22.07 -1.56 -10.74
C ALA A 24 23.07 -0.47 -10.35
N ASP A 25 22.79 0.27 -9.28
CA ASP A 25 23.88 0.83 -8.48
C ASP A 25 23.64 0.50 -7.02
N ARG A 26 24.71 -0.05 -6.44
CA ARG A 26 24.80 -0.57 -5.08
C ARG A 26 24.64 0.58 -4.09
N ALA A 27 24.04 0.29 -2.94
CA ALA A 27 24.28 1.07 -1.75
C ALA A 27 25.73 0.81 -1.29
N ASP A 28 26.54 1.85 -1.17
CA ASP A 28 27.88 1.76 -0.58
C ASP A 28 27.82 1.37 0.92
N PRO A 29 28.77 0.57 1.43
CA PRO A 29 28.91 0.30 2.86
C PRO A 29 29.60 1.47 3.59
N PRO A 30 29.50 1.57 4.94
CA PRO A 30 30.05 2.69 5.68
C PRO A 30 31.55 2.51 5.91
N ASP A 31 32.39 3.25 5.18
CA ASP A 31 33.82 3.31 5.47
C ASP A 31 34.14 4.41 6.48
N SER A 32 34.40 3.98 7.71
CA SER A 32 35.24 4.67 8.67
C SER A 32 36.69 4.65 8.18
N GLY A 33 37.22 5.80 7.75
CA GLY A 33 38.61 5.90 7.32
C GLY A 33 39.06 7.34 7.18
N THR A 34 40.12 7.68 7.91
CA THR A 34 40.67 9.02 8.02
C THR A 34 41.38 9.50 6.74
N MET A 35 41.38 10.84 6.58
CA MET A 35 42.54 11.68 6.28
C MET A 35 42.56 12.49 4.95
N ARG A 36 42.91 13.77 5.14
CA ARG A 36 43.60 14.74 4.26
C ARG A 36 42.74 15.66 3.38
N VAL A 37 42.48 16.84 3.98
CA VAL A 37 42.13 18.10 3.31
C VAL A 37 43.32 18.59 2.48
N PHE A 38 43.15 18.68 1.15
CA PHE A 38 44.00 19.47 0.28
C PHE A 38 43.39 20.85 0.06
N ARG A 39 44.12 21.90 0.47
CA ARG A 39 43.75 23.31 0.27
C ARG A 39 44.11 23.75 -1.15
N GLY A 40 43.13 24.28 -1.89
CA GLY A 40 43.34 25.11 -3.09
C GLY A 40 43.13 26.61 -2.78
N PRO A 41 43.77 27.54 -3.51
CA PRO A 41 43.96 28.93 -3.08
C PRO A 41 42.76 29.83 -3.38
N ARG A 42 42.47 30.74 -2.44
CA ARG A 42 41.51 31.83 -2.57
C ARG A 42 42.16 33.03 -3.28
N ARG A 43 41.46 33.61 -4.27
CA ARG A 43 41.72 34.98 -4.75
C ARG A 43 40.78 35.98 -4.09
N ALA A 44 41.33 37.14 -3.77
CA ALA A 44 40.75 38.23 -3.00
C ALA A 44 40.08 39.30 -3.87
N ARG A 45 39.14 40.06 -3.25
CA ARG A 45 38.92 41.53 -3.31
C ARG A 45 37.82 41.86 -2.27
N ALA A 46 38.14 42.59 -1.19
CA ALA A 46 38.02 44.06 -0.98
C ALA A 46 36.55 44.54 -0.88
N ARG A 47 36.10 45.47 -0.04
CA ARG A 47 36.45 46.11 1.26
C ARG A 47 35.23 47.03 1.61
N GLU A 48 35.27 47.75 2.75
CA GLU A 48 34.31 48.78 3.25
C GLU A 48 33.03 48.23 3.94
N GLY A 49 32.60 48.62 5.15
CA GLY A 49 33.04 49.57 6.18
C GLY A 49 32.16 49.43 7.44
N ARG A 50 32.69 49.83 8.61
CA ARG A 50 32.09 49.89 9.98
C ARG A 50 31.39 51.27 10.20
N PRO A 51 30.82 51.68 11.38
CA PRO A 51 30.41 51.00 12.64
C PRO A 51 28.93 51.34 13.06
N ASP A 52 28.29 50.81 14.12
CA ASP A 52 28.46 51.20 15.55
C ASP A 52 27.67 50.33 16.57
N ARG A 53 28.02 50.55 17.85
CA ARG A 53 27.71 49.90 19.16
C ARG A 53 26.19 49.88 19.52
N ILE A 54 25.66 49.14 20.52
CA ILE A 54 25.84 49.21 22.00
C ILE A 54 25.17 47.99 22.70
N SER A 55 25.73 47.61 23.86
CA SER A 55 25.32 46.61 24.88
C SER A 55 23.87 46.60 25.40
N GLY A 56 23.48 45.44 25.96
CA GLY A 56 22.50 45.32 27.06
C GLY A 56 22.40 43.87 27.55
N ALA A 57 22.72 43.63 28.82
CA ALA A 57 22.83 42.31 29.45
C ALA A 57 21.90 42.14 30.67
N ALA A 58 21.78 40.89 31.14
CA ALA A 58 21.26 40.36 32.42
C ALA A 58 19.72 40.20 32.53
N ARG A 59 19.16 38.98 32.65
CA ARG A 59 19.18 37.96 33.74
C ARG A 59 18.39 38.40 34.98
N ASP A 60 17.33 37.67 35.36
CA ASP A 60 17.41 36.67 36.45
C ASP A 60 16.14 35.81 36.61
N ALA A 61 16.28 34.70 37.33
CA ALA A 61 15.36 33.56 37.44
C ALA A 61 14.94 33.24 38.89
N GLY A 62 13.90 32.41 39.04
CA GLY A 62 13.57 31.59 40.24
C GLY A 62 12.61 32.25 41.25
N GLY A 63 11.72 31.59 41.99
CA GLY A 63 11.31 30.20 42.22
C GLY A 63 10.38 30.19 43.46
N VAL A 64 9.18 29.61 43.41
CA VAL A 64 8.73 28.36 44.09
C VAL A 64 8.32 28.43 45.59
N ARG A 65 7.03 28.07 45.84
CA ARG A 65 6.35 27.41 47.01
C ARG A 65 6.24 28.10 48.38
N ASP A 66 5.05 28.03 49.01
CA ASP A 66 4.68 27.02 50.05
C ASP A 66 3.19 27.14 50.48
N SER A 67 2.78 26.30 51.44
CA SER A 67 1.50 25.62 51.59
C SER A 67 0.75 25.99 52.89
N GLY A 68 -0.55 25.67 52.95
CA GLY A 68 -1.17 25.06 54.15
C GLY A 68 -2.18 25.88 54.97
N GLY A 69 -3.17 25.17 55.53
CA GLY A 69 -3.79 25.53 56.81
C GLY A 69 -5.33 25.57 56.84
N LEU A 70 -5.93 24.80 57.75
CA LEU A 70 -7.36 24.45 57.87
C LEU A 70 -7.92 24.86 59.26
N ARG A 71 -9.26 24.84 59.41
CA ARG A 71 -10.12 24.84 60.66
C ARG A 71 -10.60 26.24 61.13
N ASP A 72 -11.75 26.45 61.80
CA ASP A 72 -12.66 25.58 62.58
C ASP A 72 -14.10 26.19 62.69
N SER A 73 -14.96 25.44 63.38
CA SER A 73 -16.43 25.31 63.43
C SER A 73 -17.20 26.19 64.44
N ARG A 74 -18.55 26.18 64.31
CA ARG A 74 -19.65 26.12 65.34
C ARG A 74 -20.90 26.89 64.82
N GLY A 75 -22.17 26.52 65.01
CA GLY A 75 -22.88 25.42 65.69
C GLY A 75 -24.41 25.70 65.72
N LEU A 76 -25.16 24.78 66.35
CA LEU A 76 -26.55 24.85 66.93
C LEU A 76 -27.75 24.16 66.22
N ARG A 77 -28.22 23.06 66.87
CA ARG A 77 -29.59 22.66 67.38
C ARG A 77 -30.81 22.74 66.43
N ASP A 78 -31.91 21.94 66.49
CA ASP A 78 -32.54 21.06 67.49
C ASP A 78 -33.64 20.15 66.86
N SER A 79 -33.98 19.05 67.55
CA SER A 79 -35.30 18.37 67.75
C SER A 79 -36.17 17.69 66.65
N GLY A 80 -36.61 16.45 66.97
CA GLY A 80 -37.92 15.90 66.54
C GLY A 80 -37.99 14.41 66.17
N GLY A 81 -37.97 13.48 67.14
CA GLY A 81 -38.06 12.03 66.89
C GLY A 81 -39.49 11.47 66.92
N PHE A 82 -39.92 10.80 65.84
CA PHE A 82 -41.14 10.00 65.75
C PHE A 82 -40.79 8.50 65.85
N ARG A 83 -41.35 7.77 66.82
CA ARG A 83 -41.15 6.31 66.99
C ARG A 83 -42.21 5.51 66.23
N MET A 84 -41.81 4.70 65.25
CA MET A 84 -42.68 3.74 64.57
C MET A 84 -42.87 2.42 65.35
N PRO A 85 -44.03 1.73 65.22
CA PRO A 85 -44.32 0.46 65.90
C PRO A 85 -43.49 -0.73 65.41
N THR A 86 -43.21 -1.66 66.32
CA THR A 86 -42.29 -2.81 66.17
C THR A 86 -42.64 -3.78 65.03
N ALA A 87 -43.91 -3.87 64.63
CA ALA A 87 -44.35 -4.73 63.52
C ALA A 87 -43.84 -4.25 62.14
N VAL A 88 -43.60 -2.95 61.97
CA VAL A 88 -43.08 -2.36 60.72
C VAL A 88 -41.58 -2.65 60.56
N ARG A 89 -40.84 -2.85 61.65
CA ARG A 89 -39.41 -3.25 61.60
C ARG A 89 -39.20 -4.71 61.19
N ALA A 90 -40.12 -5.60 61.51
CA ALA A 90 -40.02 -7.02 61.14
C ALA A 90 -40.24 -7.23 59.63
N LEU A 91 -41.16 -6.47 59.01
CA LEU A 91 -41.40 -6.54 57.56
C LEU A 91 -40.25 -5.93 56.73
N LEU A 92 -39.55 -4.92 57.24
CA LEU A 92 -38.39 -4.32 56.55
C LEU A 92 -37.08 -5.11 56.71
N GLY A 93 -36.98 -6.01 57.69
CA GLY A 93 -35.78 -6.84 57.88
C GLY A 93 -35.70 -8.07 56.96
N ALA A 94 -36.84 -8.54 56.44
CA ALA A 94 -36.90 -9.76 55.61
C ALA A 94 -36.71 -9.50 54.10
N LEU A 95 -36.96 -8.28 53.64
CA LEU A 95 -36.86 -7.89 52.22
C LEU A 95 -35.45 -8.00 51.63
N PRO A 96 -34.36 -7.56 52.28
CA PRO A 96 -33.01 -7.72 51.72
C PRO A 96 -32.55 -9.19 51.71
N GLY A 97 -33.01 -10.02 52.67
CA GLY A 97 -32.72 -11.45 52.71
C GLY A 97 -33.39 -12.23 51.57
N LEU A 98 -34.64 -11.90 51.25
CA LEU A 98 -35.38 -12.51 50.15
C LEU A 98 -34.83 -12.11 48.77
N ALA A 99 -34.38 -10.87 48.62
CA ALA A 99 -33.71 -10.38 47.42
C ALA A 99 -32.35 -11.06 47.17
N ALA A 100 -31.57 -11.32 48.23
CA ALA A 100 -30.29 -12.01 48.12
C ALA A 100 -30.45 -13.49 47.70
N VAL A 101 -31.47 -14.19 48.23
CA VAL A 101 -31.79 -15.57 47.84
C VAL A 101 -32.25 -15.66 46.39
N ALA A 102 -33.07 -14.71 45.93
CA ALA A 102 -33.48 -14.62 44.53
C ALA A 102 -32.29 -14.35 43.58
N ALA A 103 -31.39 -13.44 43.96
CA ALA A 103 -30.18 -13.14 43.18
C ALA A 103 -29.24 -14.36 43.06
N LEU A 104 -29.05 -15.12 44.15
CA LEU A 104 -28.29 -16.37 44.13
C LEU A 104 -28.95 -17.44 43.25
N PHE A 105 -30.28 -17.51 43.24
CA PHE A 105 -31.02 -18.42 42.35
C PHE A 105 -30.88 -18.04 40.87
N LEU A 106 -30.91 -16.74 40.54
CA LEU A 106 -30.66 -16.24 39.18
C LEU A 106 -29.20 -16.45 38.74
N CYS A 107 -28.22 -16.27 39.63
CA CYS A 107 -26.80 -16.53 39.33
C CYS A 107 -26.49 -18.02 39.16
N ALA A 108 -27.19 -18.90 39.89
CA ALA A 108 -26.96 -20.35 39.82
C ALA A 108 -27.68 -21.04 38.67
N ASN A 109 -28.77 -20.46 38.13
CA ASN A 109 -29.63 -21.11 37.14
C ASN A 109 -29.62 -20.46 35.74
N GLY A 110 -28.70 -19.53 35.45
CA GLY A 110 -28.35 -19.08 34.09
C GLY A 110 -29.53 -18.70 33.18
N VAL A 111 -29.77 -17.41 32.98
CA VAL A 111 -30.71 -16.92 31.96
C VAL A 111 -30.13 -17.18 30.56
N GLU A 112 -30.32 -18.39 30.03
CA GLU A 112 -29.97 -18.74 28.64
C GLU A 112 -31.14 -18.56 27.65
N ARG A 113 -32.19 -17.79 27.98
CA ARG A 113 -33.25 -17.46 27.00
C ARG A 113 -33.79 -16.06 27.17
N ALA A 114 -33.06 -15.06 26.67
CA ALA A 114 -33.60 -13.75 26.31
C ALA A 114 -32.62 -12.92 25.45
N ALA A 115 -31.89 -13.56 24.52
CA ALA A 115 -31.04 -12.87 23.54
C ALA A 115 -31.31 -13.30 22.10
N ASP A 116 -32.45 -13.94 21.83
CA ASP A 116 -32.94 -14.26 20.48
C ASP A 116 -34.25 -13.52 20.20
N ALA A 117 -34.17 -12.19 20.15
CA ALA A 117 -35.07 -11.33 19.39
C ALA A 117 -34.61 -9.88 19.60
N ASP A 118 -34.34 -9.20 18.50
CA ASP A 118 -34.05 -7.76 18.43
C ASP A 118 -32.60 -7.32 18.71
N ALA A 119 -31.64 -8.05 18.12
CA ALA A 119 -30.54 -7.36 17.47
C ALA A 119 -31.06 -6.87 16.12
N GLY A 120 -31.71 -5.69 16.10
CA GLY A 120 -31.93 -4.96 14.87
C GLY A 120 -30.59 -4.89 14.15
N ALA A 121 -30.53 -5.52 12.97
CA ALA A 121 -29.36 -5.48 12.12
C ALA A 121 -29.01 -4.00 11.92
N ALA A 122 -27.92 -3.55 12.54
CA ALA A 122 -27.27 -2.34 12.09
C ALA A 122 -27.05 -2.52 10.58
N PRO A 123 -27.38 -1.53 9.74
CA PRO A 123 -27.07 -1.67 8.32
C PRO A 123 -25.57 -1.92 8.22
N ALA A 124 -25.19 -3.02 7.56
CA ALA A 124 -23.81 -3.28 7.18
C ALA A 124 -23.38 -2.15 6.22
N ALA A 125 -22.94 -1.03 6.77
CA ALA A 125 -22.48 0.13 6.02
C ALA A 125 -20.94 0.06 5.90
N ALA A 126 -20.45 -0.97 5.20
CA ALA A 126 -19.08 -1.15 4.70
C ALA A 126 -19.08 -2.53 4.01
N ASP A 127 -19.57 -2.68 2.78
CA ASP A 127 -18.77 -2.47 1.57
C ASP A 127 -19.67 -1.95 0.43
N ARG A 128 -19.78 -0.64 0.26
CA ARG A 128 -20.58 -0.11 -0.87
C ARG A 128 -19.82 -0.10 -2.20
N TYR A 129 -18.48 -0.07 -2.14
CA TYR A 129 -17.64 0.06 -3.34
C TYR A 129 -16.48 -0.93 -3.33
N ALA A 130 -16.76 -2.15 -3.79
CA ALA A 130 -15.81 -3.24 -3.95
C ALA A 130 -16.02 -3.90 -5.32
N ALA A 131 -15.01 -4.63 -5.80
CA ALA A 131 -15.10 -5.39 -7.04
C ALA A 131 -14.64 -6.84 -6.81
N PRO A 132 -15.22 -7.82 -7.53
CA PRO A 132 -14.81 -9.21 -7.40
C PRO A 132 -13.35 -9.38 -7.85
N ARG A 133 -12.66 -10.33 -7.23
CA ARG A 133 -11.34 -10.78 -7.70
C ARG A 133 -11.49 -11.35 -9.11
N PRO A 134 -10.72 -10.88 -10.11
CA PRO A 134 -10.73 -11.49 -11.44
C PRO A 134 -10.11 -12.89 -11.41
N ASP A 135 -10.34 -13.67 -12.46
CA ASP A 135 -9.62 -14.94 -12.64
C ASP A 135 -8.13 -14.66 -12.82
N ILE A 136 -7.30 -15.35 -12.04
CA ILE A 136 -5.84 -15.16 -12.00
C ILE A 136 -5.17 -16.49 -12.24
N VAL A 137 -4.29 -16.54 -13.25
CA VAL A 137 -3.40 -17.66 -13.48
C VAL A 137 -2.29 -17.64 -12.42
N PRO A 138 -2.24 -18.62 -11.50
CA PRO A 138 -1.28 -18.61 -10.40
C PRO A 138 0.13 -18.91 -10.89
N ARG A 139 1.14 -18.55 -10.09
CA ARG A 139 2.55 -18.83 -10.38
C ARG A 139 2.83 -20.30 -10.63
N SER A 140 2.13 -21.21 -9.95
CA SER A 140 2.30 -22.65 -10.16
C SER A 140 2.03 -23.10 -11.61
N VAL A 141 1.21 -22.35 -12.36
CA VAL A 141 0.89 -22.66 -13.76
C VAL A 141 1.94 -22.10 -14.72
N TRP A 142 2.39 -20.86 -14.54
CA TRP A 142 3.28 -20.22 -15.52
C TRP A 142 4.77 -20.30 -15.17
N LEU A 143 5.13 -20.30 -13.88
CA LEU A 143 6.51 -20.34 -13.42
C LEU A 143 7.01 -21.79 -13.27
N GLY A 144 6.17 -22.68 -12.73
CA GLY A 144 6.50 -24.08 -12.50
C GLY A 144 7.84 -24.26 -11.78
N ASP A 145 8.66 -25.17 -12.30
CA ASP A 145 9.99 -25.50 -11.74
C ASP A 145 11.06 -24.43 -11.96
N ALA A 146 10.75 -23.33 -12.68
CA ALA A 146 11.70 -22.24 -12.90
C ALA A 146 11.82 -21.30 -11.69
N ALA A 147 11.02 -21.52 -10.63
CA ALA A 147 11.10 -20.76 -9.39
C ALA A 147 12.47 -20.93 -8.72
N ARG A 148 13.06 -19.82 -8.28
CA ARG A 148 14.31 -19.82 -7.50
C ARG A 148 13.97 -19.79 -6.02
N ALA A 149 14.92 -20.19 -5.18
CA ALA A 149 14.83 -19.90 -3.76
C ALA A 149 14.84 -18.37 -3.58
N GLN A 150 13.82 -17.82 -2.96
CA GLN A 150 13.66 -16.38 -2.76
C GLN A 150 13.41 -16.05 -1.29
N PRO A 151 13.76 -14.83 -0.85
CA PRO A 151 13.37 -14.35 0.48
C PRO A 151 11.85 -14.38 0.68
N ALA A 152 11.43 -14.41 1.95
CA ALA A 152 10.02 -14.30 2.28
C ALA A 152 9.44 -12.97 1.76
N PRO A 153 8.21 -12.96 1.19
CA PRO A 153 7.59 -11.73 0.73
C PRO A 153 7.36 -10.74 1.87
N ARG A 154 7.47 -9.44 1.55
CA ARG A 154 7.17 -8.33 2.45
C ARG A 154 5.75 -7.83 2.17
N TYR A 155 5.05 -7.40 3.21
CA TYR A 155 3.66 -6.94 3.11
C TYR A 155 3.54 -5.54 3.69
N ASP A 156 2.71 -4.73 3.05
CA ASP A 156 2.23 -3.47 3.60
C ASP A 156 0.94 -3.69 4.41
N ASP A 157 0.42 -2.63 5.02
CA ASP A 157 -0.85 -2.67 5.75
C ASP A 157 -2.07 -2.67 4.81
N LYS A 158 -1.95 -2.10 3.61
CA LYS A 158 -3.05 -1.96 2.64
C LYS A 158 -2.57 -1.56 1.25
N VAL A 159 -3.45 -1.66 0.25
CA VAL A 159 -3.26 -1.09 -1.10
C VAL A 159 -4.13 0.16 -1.26
N VAL A 160 -3.53 1.30 -1.61
CA VAL A 160 -4.26 2.56 -1.87
C VAL A 160 -3.98 3.14 -3.26
N ALA A 161 -3.07 2.54 -4.03
CA ALA A 161 -2.80 2.95 -5.40
C ALA A 161 -2.38 1.77 -6.27
N VAL A 162 -2.55 1.92 -7.57
CA VAL A 162 -2.11 1.01 -8.60
C VAL A 162 -1.20 1.77 -9.55
N PHE A 163 -0.05 1.18 -9.89
CA PHE A 163 0.80 1.67 -10.96
C PHE A 163 0.71 0.74 -12.16
N VAL A 164 0.34 1.30 -13.32
CA VAL A 164 0.30 0.59 -14.60
C VAL A 164 1.66 0.73 -15.29
N HIS A 165 2.17 -0.42 -15.74
CA HIS A 165 3.43 -0.57 -16.44
C HIS A 165 3.21 -1.23 -17.80
N HIS A 166 4.22 -1.20 -18.65
CA HIS A 166 4.42 -2.22 -19.67
C HIS A 166 5.67 -3.05 -19.34
N THR A 167 5.82 -4.23 -19.92
CA THR A 167 7.03 -5.05 -19.76
C THR A 167 8.15 -4.68 -20.72
N ASP A 168 7.83 -3.91 -21.77
CA ASP A 168 8.68 -3.61 -22.92
C ASP A 168 9.15 -4.87 -23.68
N THR A 169 8.30 -5.91 -23.65
CA THR A 169 8.49 -7.11 -24.47
C THR A 169 7.80 -6.93 -25.84
N PRO A 170 8.18 -7.68 -26.89
CA PRO A 170 7.47 -7.65 -28.17
C PRO A 170 5.98 -8.00 -28.03
N ASN A 171 5.13 -7.46 -28.91
CA ASN A 171 3.66 -7.73 -28.90
C ASN A 171 3.24 -8.88 -29.82
N GLY A 172 4.12 -9.35 -30.70
CA GLY A 172 3.83 -10.35 -31.73
C GLY A 172 3.78 -11.80 -31.24
N TYR A 173 3.34 -12.03 -30.01
CA TYR A 173 3.23 -13.35 -29.41
C TYR A 173 1.80 -13.91 -29.53
N ASP A 174 1.70 -15.24 -29.49
CA ASP A 174 0.43 -15.94 -29.26
C ASP A 174 0.15 -16.02 -27.76
N CYS A 175 -1.11 -15.87 -27.35
CA CYS A 175 -1.45 -15.84 -25.92
C CYS A 175 -1.16 -17.18 -25.21
N ALA A 176 -1.06 -18.28 -25.96
CA ALA A 176 -0.61 -19.57 -25.44
C ALA A 176 0.89 -19.58 -25.03
N ASP A 177 1.70 -18.68 -25.58
CA ASP A 177 3.15 -18.59 -25.29
C ASP A 177 3.46 -17.74 -24.05
N VAL A 178 2.46 -17.04 -23.50
CA VAL A 178 2.64 -16.11 -22.39
C VAL A 178 3.36 -16.74 -21.18
N PRO A 179 3.07 -17.99 -20.75
CA PRO A 179 3.84 -18.63 -19.69
C PRO A 179 5.35 -18.69 -19.95
N ALA A 180 5.78 -18.89 -21.20
CA ALA A 180 7.20 -18.89 -21.55
C ALA A 180 7.79 -17.47 -21.51
N ILE A 181 7.05 -16.48 -21.99
CA ILE A 181 7.48 -15.07 -21.98
C ILE A 181 7.62 -14.57 -20.54
N LEU A 182 6.66 -14.88 -19.67
CA LEU A 182 6.69 -14.51 -18.24
C LEU A 182 7.88 -15.15 -17.53
N ARG A 183 8.23 -16.40 -17.83
CA ARG A 183 9.47 -17.01 -17.33
C ARG A 183 10.71 -16.25 -17.79
N GLY A 184 10.74 -15.76 -19.03
CA GLY A 184 11.81 -14.88 -19.52
C GLY A 184 11.92 -13.58 -18.72
N VAL A 185 10.78 -12.90 -18.49
CA VAL A 185 10.72 -11.68 -17.66
C VAL A 185 11.20 -11.97 -16.23
N TYR A 186 10.72 -13.05 -15.61
CA TYR A 186 11.12 -13.48 -14.27
C TYR A 186 12.63 -13.77 -14.19
N GLN A 187 13.21 -14.49 -15.16
CA GLN A 187 14.65 -14.79 -15.16
C GLN A 187 15.50 -13.54 -15.41
N GLY A 188 15.02 -12.60 -16.23
CA GLY A 188 15.69 -11.31 -16.41
C GLY A 188 15.78 -10.51 -15.10
N GLN A 189 14.73 -10.55 -14.28
CA GLN A 189 14.69 -9.79 -13.02
C GLN A 189 15.40 -10.53 -11.87
N THR A 190 15.15 -11.82 -11.69
CA THR A 190 15.74 -12.60 -10.58
C THR A 190 17.15 -13.13 -10.87
N GLY A 191 17.50 -13.25 -12.14
CA GLY A 191 18.83 -13.66 -12.58
C GLY A 191 19.73 -12.46 -12.83
N ALA A 192 19.45 -11.71 -13.90
CA ALA A 192 20.36 -10.66 -14.36
C ALA A 192 20.35 -9.41 -13.46
N ARG A 193 19.23 -9.08 -12.82
CA ARG A 193 19.10 -7.92 -11.93
C ARG A 193 19.17 -8.26 -10.43
N ASP A 194 19.27 -9.54 -10.09
CA ASP A 194 19.35 -10.03 -8.72
C ASP A 194 18.20 -9.55 -7.80
N TRP A 195 16.99 -9.49 -8.35
CA TRP A 195 15.79 -9.15 -7.57
C TRP A 195 15.23 -10.38 -6.86
N ASP A 196 14.64 -10.15 -5.68
CA ASP A 196 13.96 -11.17 -4.87
C ASP A 196 12.81 -11.89 -5.61
N ASP A 197 12.23 -11.28 -6.64
CA ASP A 197 11.16 -11.86 -7.47
C ASP A 197 10.93 -10.94 -8.68
N ILE A 198 10.00 -11.30 -9.55
CA ILE A 198 9.37 -10.35 -10.46
C ILE A 198 8.84 -9.12 -9.68
N GLY A 199 9.10 -7.92 -10.17
CA GLY A 199 8.81 -6.66 -9.48
C GLY A 199 7.34 -6.27 -9.50
N TYR A 200 6.60 -6.73 -10.50
CA TYR A 200 5.17 -6.46 -10.66
C TYR A 200 4.33 -7.41 -9.80
N ASN A 201 3.23 -6.93 -9.24
CA ASN A 201 2.29 -7.75 -8.48
C ASN A 201 1.43 -8.62 -9.42
N PHE A 202 1.04 -8.05 -10.56
CA PHE A 202 0.28 -8.74 -11.60
C PHE A 202 0.84 -8.41 -12.99
N VAL A 203 0.67 -9.34 -13.92
CA VAL A 203 0.95 -9.12 -15.34
C VAL A 203 -0.32 -9.45 -16.13
N VAL A 204 -0.67 -8.64 -17.11
CA VAL A 204 -1.85 -8.83 -17.96
C VAL A 204 -1.40 -8.91 -19.41
N ASP A 205 -1.82 -9.95 -20.12
CA ASP A 205 -1.50 -10.10 -21.55
C ASP A 205 -2.50 -9.39 -22.48
N ARG A 206 -2.18 -9.34 -23.77
CA ARG A 206 -3.04 -8.73 -24.80
C ARG A 206 -4.39 -9.43 -25.01
N CYS A 207 -4.57 -10.63 -24.46
CA CYS A 207 -5.82 -11.38 -24.49
C CYS A 207 -6.67 -11.17 -23.21
N GLY A 208 -6.22 -10.33 -22.28
CA GLY A 208 -6.92 -10.06 -21.03
C GLY A 208 -6.68 -11.10 -19.92
N THR A 209 -5.73 -12.02 -20.09
CA THR A 209 -5.40 -12.99 -19.03
C THR A 209 -4.59 -12.30 -17.94
N VAL A 210 -5.04 -12.41 -16.69
CA VAL A 210 -4.31 -11.91 -15.51
C VAL A 210 -3.43 -13.02 -14.95
N TYR A 211 -2.15 -12.73 -14.75
CA TYR A 211 -1.18 -13.63 -14.14
C TYR A 211 -0.73 -13.08 -12.79
N GLU A 212 -0.60 -13.97 -11.81
CA GLU A 212 0.08 -13.65 -10.56
C GLU A 212 1.55 -13.32 -10.86
N GLY A 213 1.96 -12.09 -10.55
CA GLY A 213 3.35 -11.66 -10.59
C GLY A 213 4.05 -12.06 -9.29
N ARG A 214 4.37 -11.08 -8.44
CA ARG A 214 5.10 -11.27 -7.19
C ARG A 214 4.38 -12.22 -6.22
N ALA A 215 5.11 -13.20 -5.70
CA ALA A 215 4.57 -14.26 -4.85
C ALA A 215 3.87 -13.73 -3.59
N GLY A 216 2.69 -14.28 -3.30
CA GLY A 216 1.91 -13.93 -2.10
C GLY A 216 1.05 -12.67 -2.24
N GLY A 217 0.98 -12.09 -3.44
CA GLY A 217 0.25 -10.85 -3.73
C GLY A 217 -1.23 -11.00 -4.10
N ILE A 218 -1.70 -12.23 -4.36
CA ILE A 218 -3.12 -12.44 -4.68
C ILE A 218 -3.99 -12.01 -3.50
N ASP A 219 -3.79 -12.60 -2.32
CA ASP A 219 -4.72 -12.36 -1.19
C ASP A 219 -4.19 -11.35 -0.16
N ARG A 220 -3.03 -10.74 -0.41
CA ARG A 220 -2.37 -9.82 0.54
C ARG A 220 -1.68 -8.65 -0.17
N PRO A 221 -1.50 -7.50 0.51
CA PRO A 221 -0.79 -6.33 0.00
C PRO A 221 0.74 -6.56 -0.03
N VAL A 222 1.21 -7.46 -0.90
CA VAL A 222 2.66 -7.72 -1.06
C VAL A 222 3.36 -6.51 -1.66
N THR A 223 4.48 -6.09 -1.06
CA THR A 223 5.27 -4.98 -1.57
C THR A 223 6.03 -5.39 -2.83
N GLY A 224 5.81 -4.65 -3.92
CA GLY A 224 6.48 -4.84 -5.20
C GLY A 224 7.90 -4.29 -5.29
N ALA A 225 8.44 -4.32 -6.50
CA ALA A 225 9.70 -3.66 -6.88
C ALA A 225 9.55 -2.99 -8.27
N HIS A 226 8.40 -2.37 -8.52
CA HIS A 226 7.99 -1.88 -9.84
C HIS A 226 8.12 -0.36 -10.00
N THR A 227 7.97 0.43 -8.94
CA THR A 227 7.98 1.90 -9.00
C THR A 227 8.92 2.44 -7.94
N GLN A 228 10.07 2.97 -8.34
CA GLN A 228 11.02 3.54 -7.39
C GLN A 228 10.37 4.66 -6.56
N GLY A 229 10.60 4.61 -5.25
CA GLY A 229 9.96 5.50 -4.27
C GLY A 229 8.53 5.10 -3.87
N PHE A 230 7.80 4.33 -4.68
CA PHE A 230 6.36 4.11 -4.48
C PHE A 230 5.92 2.64 -4.51
N ASN A 231 6.81 1.71 -4.17
CA ASN A 231 6.45 0.28 -4.03
C ASN A 231 5.55 0.01 -2.81
N HIS A 232 5.60 0.85 -1.78
CA HIS A 232 4.81 0.65 -0.55
C HIS A 232 3.36 1.07 -0.74
N ARG A 233 2.44 0.23 -0.25
CA ARG A 233 0.99 0.42 -0.31
C ARG A 233 0.42 0.54 -1.73
N THR A 234 1.13 -0.03 -2.70
CA THR A 234 0.71 -0.01 -4.10
C THR A 234 0.75 -1.39 -4.72
N THR A 235 0.00 -1.55 -5.81
CA THR A 235 0.05 -2.75 -6.66
C THR A 235 0.56 -2.34 -8.04
N GLY A 236 1.62 -2.99 -8.51
CA GLY A 236 2.11 -2.84 -9.87
C GLY A 236 1.44 -3.83 -10.82
N ILE A 237 0.78 -3.34 -11.87
CA ILE A 237 0.19 -4.14 -12.93
C ILE A 237 0.98 -3.87 -14.21
N ALA A 238 1.63 -4.88 -14.78
CA ALA A 238 2.34 -4.74 -16.05
C ALA A 238 1.52 -5.29 -17.20
N ALA A 239 1.30 -4.48 -18.23
CA ALA A 239 0.85 -4.94 -19.53
C ALA A 239 2.00 -5.66 -20.25
N LEU A 240 1.81 -6.94 -20.57
CA LEU A 240 2.79 -7.72 -21.32
C LEU A 240 2.86 -7.21 -22.76
N GLY A 241 3.96 -6.55 -23.09
CA GLY A 241 4.13 -5.89 -24.38
C GLY A 241 4.89 -4.56 -24.28
N THR A 242 4.92 -3.85 -25.40
CA THR A 242 5.41 -2.47 -25.53
C THR A 242 4.30 -1.63 -26.16
N TYR A 243 3.90 -0.54 -25.51
CA TYR A 243 2.71 0.26 -25.87
C TYR A 243 3.07 1.73 -26.10
N THR A 244 4.08 1.95 -26.94
CA THR A 244 4.53 3.29 -27.36
C THR A 244 3.52 3.97 -28.29
N ALA A 245 3.76 5.23 -28.66
CA ALA A 245 2.84 6.00 -29.49
C ALA A 245 2.52 5.29 -30.82
N GLY A 246 1.23 5.21 -31.16
CA GLY A 246 0.74 4.56 -32.37
C GLY A 246 0.58 3.04 -32.27
N VAL A 247 1.02 2.41 -31.18
CA VAL A 247 0.77 0.98 -30.93
C VAL A 247 -0.68 0.78 -30.48
N PRO A 248 -1.45 -0.12 -31.09
CA PRO A 248 -2.79 -0.47 -30.62
C PRO A 248 -2.75 -1.04 -29.20
N VAL A 249 -3.69 -0.61 -28.36
CA VAL A 249 -3.91 -1.16 -27.02
C VAL A 249 -5.22 -1.97 -27.06
N PRO A 250 -5.16 -3.31 -26.93
CA PRO A 250 -6.36 -4.15 -26.91
C PRO A 250 -7.29 -3.78 -25.76
N ASP A 251 -8.60 -3.86 -25.98
CA ASP A 251 -9.58 -3.51 -24.96
C ASP A 251 -9.61 -4.57 -23.84
N GLU A 252 -9.41 -5.85 -24.19
CA GLU A 252 -9.32 -6.96 -23.24
C GLU A 252 -8.19 -6.76 -22.23
N LEU A 253 -7.07 -6.21 -22.68
CA LEU A 253 -5.95 -5.84 -21.82
C LEU A 253 -6.36 -4.72 -20.85
N THR A 254 -6.98 -3.64 -21.35
CA THR A 254 -7.38 -2.51 -20.49
C THR A 254 -8.48 -2.89 -19.50
N ASP A 255 -9.41 -3.75 -19.91
CA ASP A 255 -10.50 -4.23 -19.07
C ASP A 255 -9.97 -5.14 -17.95
N ALA A 256 -9.02 -6.02 -18.25
CA ALA A 256 -8.38 -6.86 -17.23
C ALA A 256 -7.50 -6.04 -16.26
N ILE A 257 -6.77 -5.03 -16.74
CA ILE A 257 -6.07 -4.08 -15.86
C ILE A 257 -7.08 -3.36 -14.95
N ALA A 258 -8.19 -2.88 -15.50
CA ALA A 258 -9.24 -2.21 -14.74
C ALA A 258 -9.88 -3.14 -13.69
N ALA A 259 -10.10 -4.42 -14.00
CA ALA A 259 -10.63 -5.40 -13.06
C ALA A 259 -9.70 -5.65 -11.87
N VAL A 260 -8.40 -5.82 -12.12
CA VAL A 260 -7.40 -5.95 -11.04
C VAL A 260 -7.33 -4.67 -10.21
N ALA A 261 -7.34 -3.49 -10.84
CA ALA A 261 -7.32 -2.22 -10.14
C ALA A 261 -8.57 -2.00 -9.27
N ALA A 262 -9.75 -2.30 -9.82
CA ALA A 262 -11.02 -2.20 -9.11
C ALA A 262 -11.04 -3.10 -7.87
N TRP A 263 -10.60 -4.35 -8.02
CA TRP A 263 -10.53 -5.31 -6.92
C TRP A 263 -9.56 -4.84 -5.83
N LYS A 264 -8.32 -4.51 -6.19
CA LYS A 264 -7.29 -4.12 -5.22
C LYS A 264 -7.57 -2.81 -4.51
N LEU A 265 -8.13 -1.81 -5.21
CA LEU A 265 -8.55 -0.57 -4.58
C LEU A 265 -9.84 -0.75 -3.77
N GLY A 266 -10.66 -1.75 -4.12
CA GLY A 266 -11.90 -2.09 -3.43
C GLY A 266 -11.67 -2.62 -2.02
N GLU A 267 -10.56 -3.33 -1.78
CA GLU A 267 -10.13 -3.80 -0.45
C GLU A 267 -9.99 -2.65 0.58
N THR A 268 -9.79 -1.42 0.12
CA THR A 268 -9.71 -0.22 0.98
C THR A 268 -10.80 0.81 0.70
N GLY A 269 -11.75 0.52 -0.19
CA GLY A 269 -12.75 1.47 -0.67
C GLY A 269 -12.14 2.70 -1.37
N THR A 270 -10.92 2.59 -1.89
CA THR A 270 -10.27 3.67 -2.64
C THR A 270 -10.94 3.84 -4.00
N ASP A 271 -11.32 5.08 -4.31
CA ASP A 271 -11.91 5.44 -5.59
C ASP A 271 -10.85 5.43 -6.70
N PRO A 272 -11.03 4.69 -7.82
CA PRO A 272 -10.09 4.71 -8.94
C PRO A 272 -9.87 6.09 -9.56
N HIS A 273 -10.82 7.03 -9.41
CA HIS A 273 -10.68 8.42 -9.86
C HIS A 273 -9.96 9.34 -8.86
N ALA A 274 -9.72 8.88 -7.63
CA ALA A 274 -9.13 9.72 -6.61
C ALA A 274 -7.66 10.05 -6.88
N GLN A 275 -7.20 11.12 -6.21
CA GLN A 275 -5.79 11.39 -5.98
C GLN A 275 -5.43 10.92 -4.57
N VAL A 276 -4.33 10.18 -4.43
CA VAL A 276 -3.86 9.60 -3.17
C VAL A 276 -2.50 10.17 -2.79
N ALA A 277 -2.27 10.29 -1.48
CA ALA A 277 -1.00 10.74 -0.93
C ALA A 277 -0.06 9.54 -0.73
N LEU A 278 1.06 9.54 -1.43
CA LEU A 278 2.11 8.52 -1.32
C LEU A 278 3.43 9.16 -0.89
N VAL A 279 4.18 8.48 -0.03
CA VAL A 279 5.49 8.98 0.44
C VAL A 279 6.58 8.30 -0.36
N SER A 280 7.47 9.08 -0.97
CA SER A 280 8.62 8.53 -1.70
C SER A 280 9.60 7.90 -0.72
N SER A 281 9.78 6.58 -0.78
CA SER A 281 10.66 5.84 0.13
C SER A 281 12.15 6.08 -0.10
N ASN A 282 12.52 6.60 -1.28
CA ASN A 282 13.90 6.92 -1.64
C ASN A 282 13.94 8.17 -2.55
N GLY A 283 15.16 8.63 -2.88
CA GLY A 283 15.39 9.80 -3.73
C GLY A 283 15.56 9.49 -5.22
N LEU A 284 15.21 8.29 -5.67
CA LEU A 284 15.35 7.86 -7.07
C LEU A 284 14.07 8.08 -7.88
N SER A 285 12.95 8.38 -7.22
CA SER A 285 11.71 8.77 -7.90
C SER A 285 11.79 10.21 -8.43
N ARG A 286 10.69 10.73 -9.00
CA ARG A 286 10.56 12.17 -9.30
C ARG A 286 10.53 13.05 -8.06
N PHE A 287 10.39 12.44 -6.87
CA PHE A 287 10.18 13.11 -5.60
C PHE A 287 11.33 12.79 -4.64
N ALA A 288 11.73 13.77 -3.83
CA ALA A 288 12.75 13.57 -2.81
C ALA A 288 12.32 12.50 -1.79
N ALA A 289 13.29 11.79 -1.20
CA ALA A 289 13.02 10.83 -0.14
C ALA A 289 12.23 11.49 1.02
N GLY A 290 11.16 10.83 1.47
CA GLY A 290 10.25 11.33 2.50
C GLY A 290 9.23 12.37 2.02
N ALA A 291 9.33 12.87 0.77
CA ALA A 291 8.33 13.78 0.22
C ALA A 291 7.00 13.06 -0.02
N THR A 292 5.90 13.75 0.27
CA THR A 292 4.54 13.28 -0.06
C THR A 292 4.15 13.78 -1.44
N ALA A 293 3.92 12.84 -2.36
CA ALA A 293 3.36 13.08 -3.68
C ALA A 293 1.84 12.87 -3.67
N ARG A 294 1.10 13.71 -4.38
CA ARG A 294 -0.32 13.47 -4.71
C ARG A 294 -0.39 12.90 -6.12
N LEU A 295 -0.72 11.62 -6.23
CA LEU A 295 -0.73 10.86 -7.48
C LEU A 295 -2.11 10.21 -7.70
N PRO A 296 -2.52 9.93 -8.95
CA PRO A 296 -3.76 9.22 -9.20
C PRO A 296 -3.79 7.86 -8.51
N ALA A 297 -4.96 7.42 -8.04
CA ALA A 297 -5.14 6.09 -7.44
C ALA A 297 -4.85 4.97 -8.46
N VAL A 298 -5.09 5.22 -9.75
CA VAL A 298 -4.56 4.41 -10.86
C VAL A 298 -3.63 5.30 -11.67
N ALA A 299 -2.32 5.14 -11.50
CA ALA A 299 -1.28 5.97 -12.09
C ALA A 299 -0.47 5.21 -13.15
N GLY A 300 0.12 5.92 -14.10
CA GLY A 300 1.18 5.37 -14.93
C GLY A 300 2.51 5.34 -14.17
N HIS A 301 3.44 4.45 -14.53
CA HIS A 301 4.77 4.47 -13.92
C HIS A 301 5.47 5.82 -14.10
N ASP A 302 5.29 6.45 -15.26
CA ASP A 302 5.77 7.79 -15.57
C ASP A 302 5.22 8.87 -14.62
N ASP A 303 4.10 8.69 -13.92
CA ASP A 303 3.64 9.66 -12.91
C ASP A 303 4.61 9.73 -11.71
N GLY A 304 5.17 8.59 -11.29
CA GLY A 304 6.03 8.47 -10.11
C GLY A 304 7.54 8.49 -10.41
N TYR A 305 7.95 8.09 -11.61
CA TYR A 305 9.36 7.86 -11.96
C TYR A 305 9.73 8.49 -13.31
N ALA A 306 11.01 8.80 -13.52
CA ALA A 306 11.50 9.35 -14.78
C ALA A 306 11.66 8.26 -15.85
N THR A 307 10.54 7.83 -16.44
CA THR A 307 10.46 6.77 -17.46
C THR A 307 9.43 7.11 -18.53
N SER A 308 9.46 6.38 -19.65
CA SER A 308 8.42 6.38 -20.68
C SER A 308 7.35 5.31 -20.45
N CYS A 309 7.55 4.38 -19.51
CA CYS A 309 6.59 3.36 -19.11
C CYS A 309 5.34 4.01 -18.48
N PRO A 310 4.09 3.58 -18.78
CA PRO A 310 3.67 2.38 -19.51
C PRO A 310 3.66 2.50 -21.05
N GLY A 311 4.21 3.58 -21.60
CA GLY A 311 4.21 3.89 -23.02
C GLY A 311 3.04 4.80 -23.38
N ALA A 312 3.27 5.70 -24.33
CA ALA A 312 2.32 6.78 -24.64
C ALA A 312 0.91 6.28 -25.04
N ALA A 313 0.80 5.13 -25.72
CA ALA A 313 -0.51 4.61 -26.10
C ALA A 313 -1.28 4.07 -24.89
N LEU A 314 -0.62 3.33 -23.98
CA LEU A 314 -1.26 2.84 -22.76
C LEU A 314 -1.52 3.96 -21.75
N SER A 315 -0.61 4.94 -21.63
CA SER A 315 -0.85 6.15 -20.80
C SER A 315 -2.12 6.90 -21.25
N ALA A 316 -2.39 6.97 -22.56
CA ALA A 316 -3.61 7.59 -23.07
C ALA A 316 -4.90 6.86 -22.66
N ARG A 317 -4.82 5.55 -22.34
CA ARG A 317 -5.97 4.74 -21.88
C ARG A 317 -6.19 4.76 -20.37
N LEU A 318 -5.34 5.44 -19.58
CA LEU A 318 -5.46 5.47 -18.13
C LEU A 318 -6.77 6.11 -17.64
N GLY A 319 -7.36 7.04 -18.41
CA GLY A 319 -8.70 7.58 -18.13
C GLY A 319 -9.76 6.47 -18.18
N ASP A 320 -9.84 5.78 -19.31
CA ASP A 320 -10.79 4.68 -19.55
C ASP A 320 -10.65 3.57 -18.50
N ILE A 321 -9.42 3.20 -18.13
CA ILE A 321 -9.14 2.19 -17.11
C ILE A 321 -9.73 2.63 -15.75
N ARG A 322 -9.59 3.91 -15.37
CA ARG A 322 -10.18 4.42 -14.13
C ARG A 322 -11.70 4.39 -14.18
N ASP A 323 -12.30 4.78 -15.30
CA ASP A 323 -13.75 4.75 -15.50
C ASP A 323 -14.30 3.32 -15.41
N THR A 324 -13.66 2.37 -16.08
CA THR A 324 -14.03 0.95 -15.99
C THR A 324 -13.86 0.41 -14.58
N ALA A 325 -12.75 0.73 -13.91
CA ALA A 325 -12.52 0.28 -12.54
C ALA A 325 -13.56 0.84 -11.56
N ALA A 326 -13.95 2.11 -11.72
CA ALA A 326 -14.98 2.73 -10.90
C ALA A 326 -16.37 2.11 -11.14
N ARG A 327 -16.73 1.79 -12.39
CA ARG A 327 -17.94 1.02 -12.73
C ARG A 327 -17.94 -0.36 -12.06
N LEU A 328 -16.81 -1.07 -12.12
CA LEU A 328 -16.68 -2.40 -11.49
C LEU A 328 -16.79 -2.33 -9.97
N GLN A 329 -16.44 -1.21 -9.35
CA GLN A 329 -16.69 -0.94 -7.93
C GLN A 329 -18.12 -0.46 -7.62
N GLY A 330 -19.01 -0.32 -8.62
CA GLY A 330 -20.37 0.17 -8.42
C GLY A 330 -20.48 1.65 -8.07
N ARG A 331 -19.51 2.48 -8.49
CA ARG A 331 -19.49 3.93 -8.18
C ARG A 331 -20.23 4.80 -9.19
N VAL A 332 -20.44 4.30 -10.40
CA VAL A 332 -21.01 5.00 -11.57
C VAL A 332 -21.96 4.09 -12.32
#